data_AF-A0A1F6T4Y0-F1
#
_entry.id   AF-A0A1F6T4Y0-F1
#
_cell.length_a   1.000
_cell.length_b   1.000
_cell.length_c   1.000
_cell.angle_alpha   90.00
_cell.angle_beta   90.00
_cell.angle_gamma   90.00
#
_symmetry.space_group_name_H-M   'P 1'
#
loop_
_entity.id
_entity.type
_entity.pdbx_description
1 polymer ?
#
loop_
_entity_poly.entity_id
_entity_poly.type
_entity_poly.pdbx_seq_one_letter_code
_entity_poly.pdbx_strand_id
1 'polypeptide(L)'
;MEPFFKYYIAAWITACVIALALVWRNPKQFSITTRAYRQFLFVPWKLATFAIAAIGLTLVAPYTGDPTWDYVDATFMSVLTFLGAPWVIGVLYLTVKRKLPLPQLYVALCLWMFSASWSYDLYLLLRDGKYTELWLINIPTSSILYISAGLLWNLDWRKGRGATFAFMEKKWLVASTEFKRVFWFALPFMVIAAVAVLYFLI
;
A
#
# COMPACT_ATOMS: atom_id res chain seq x y z
N MET A 1 24.58 -5.98 15.36
CA MET A 1 23.76 -6.33 14.17
C MET A 1 24.49 -7.40 13.36
N GLU A 2 23.84 -8.55 13.17
CA GLU A 2 24.34 -9.66 12.37
C GLU A 2 24.76 -9.21 10.96
N PRO A 3 25.81 -9.81 10.36
CA PRO A 3 26.25 -9.47 9.00
C PRO A 3 25.12 -9.54 7.97
N PHE A 4 24.22 -10.52 8.09
CA PHE A 4 23.05 -10.66 7.23
C PHE A 4 22.21 -9.38 7.16
N PHE A 5 21.83 -8.81 8.31
CA PHE A 5 20.98 -7.63 8.34
C PHE A 5 21.67 -6.39 7.77
N LYS A 6 23.01 -6.29 7.90
CA LYS A 6 23.77 -5.20 7.27
C LYS A 6 23.65 -5.27 5.75
N TYR A 7 23.84 -6.45 5.16
CA TYR A 7 23.70 -6.63 3.71
C TYR A 7 22.26 -6.48 3.24
N TYR A 8 21.30 -7.01 4.00
CA TYR A 8 19.88 -6.85 3.72
C TYR A 8 19.48 -5.37 3.68
N ILE A 9 19.90 -4.60 4.70
CA ILE A 9 19.64 -3.16 4.78
C ILE A 9 20.29 -2.39 3.64
N ALA A 10 21.57 -2.65 3.38
CA ALA A 10 22.28 -2.01 2.27
C ALA A 10 21.58 -2.30 0.92
N ALA A 11 21.11 -3.53 0.73
CA ALA A 11 20.43 -3.95 -0.50
C ALA A 11 19.09 -3.22 -0.69
N TRP A 12 18.21 -3.19 0.32
CA TRP A 12 16.92 -2.54 0.16
C TRP A 12 17.02 -1.01 0.14
N ILE A 13 17.98 -0.40 0.85
CA ILE A 13 18.27 1.03 0.73
C ILE A 13 18.70 1.36 -0.70
N THR A 14 19.63 0.58 -1.25
CA THR A 14 20.08 0.74 -2.64
C THR A 14 18.91 0.61 -3.61
N ALA A 15 18.02 -0.37 -3.38
CA ALA A 15 16.84 -0.54 -4.21
C ALA A 15 15.90 0.69 -4.17
N CYS A 16 15.67 1.25 -2.98
CA CYS A 16 14.88 2.47 -2.81
C CYS A 16 15.54 3.67 -3.50
N VAL A 17 16.87 3.83 -3.38
CA VAL A 17 17.61 4.92 -4.05
C VAL A 17 17.50 4.80 -5.58
N ILE A 18 17.65 3.59 -6.13
CA ILE A 18 17.48 3.36 -7.57
C ILE A 18 16.05 3.69 -7.99
N ALA A 19 15.04 3.24 -7.24
CA ALA A 19 13.64 3.52 -7.53
C ALA A 19 13.36 5.04 -7.54
N LEU A 20 13.86 5.77 -6.55
CA LEU A 20 13.76 7.23 -6.48
C LEU A 20 14.47 7.91 -7.66
N ALA A 21 15.67 7.45 -8.02
CA ALA A 21 16.41 7.98 -9.16
C ALA A 21 15.67 7.76 -10.49
N LEU A 22 15.02 6.61 -10.69
CA LEU A 22 14.19 6.34 -11.86
C LEU A 22 12.99 7.29 -11.92
N VAL A 23 12.28 7.48 -10.81
CA VAL A 23 11.14 8.40 -10.72
C VAL A 23 11.58 9.84 -10.97
N TRP A 24 12.70 10.27 -10.37
CA TRP A 24 13.22 11.62 -10.52
C TRP A 24 13.62 11.94 -11.96
N ARG A 25 14.28 11.00 -12.65
CA ARG A 25 14.73 11.19 -14.03
C ARG A 25 13.59 11.33 -15.03
N ASN A 26 12.47 10.64 -14.80
CA ASN A 26 11.32 10.70 -15.71
C ASN A 26 9.98 10.61 -14.97
N PRO A 27 9.57 11.64 -14.21
CA PRO A 27 8.39 11.56 -13.35
C PRO A 27 7.10 11.31 -14.15
N LYS A 28 7.01 11.87 -15.37
CA LYS A 28 5.85 11.72 -16.26
C LYS A 28 5.59 10.27 -16.67
N GLN A 29 6.61 9.40 -16.63
CA GLN A 29 6.45 7.97 -16.90
C GLN A 29 5.72 7.24 -15.77
N PHE A 30 5.76 7.76 -14.55
CA PHE A 30 5.16 7.14 -13.37
C PHE A 30 3.86 7.83 -13.02
N SER A 31 2.74 7.16 -13.32
CA SER A 31 1.42 7.78 -13.18
C SER A 31 1.08 8.20 -11.73
N ILE A 32 1.71 7.58 -10.72
CA ILE A 32 1.62 7.97 -9.31
C ILE A 32 2.02 9.43 -9.04
N THR A 33 2.90 10.01 -9.86
CA THR A 33 3.36 11.41 -9.70
C THR A 33 2.37 12.42 -10.30
N THR A 34 1.40 11.95 -11.08
CA THR A 34 0.51 12.82 -11.88
C THR A 34 -0.65 13.37 -11.06
N ARG A 35 -1.19 14.51 -11.51
CA ARG A 35 -2.43 15.08 -10.94
C ARG A 35 -3.62 14.13 -11.07
N ALA A 36 -3.67 13.33 -12.14
CA ALA A 36 -4.74 12.36 -12.35
C ALA A 36 -4.78 11.29 -11.24
N TYR A 37 -3.61 10.81 -10.79
CA TYR A 37 -3.55 9.87 -9.67
C TYR A 37 -4.03 10.50 -8.36
N ARG A 38 -3.65 11.75 -8.09
CA ARG A 38 -4.17 12.50 -6.92
C ARG A 38 -5.69 12.62 -6.98
N GLN A 39 -6.24 13.05 -8.12
CA GLN A 39 -7.70 13.18 -8.28
C GLN A 39 -8.42 11.82 -8.14
N PHE A 40 -7.81 10.74 -8.63
CA PHE A 40 -8.31 9.39 -8.49
C PHE A 40 -8.34 8.91 -7.02
N LEU A 41 -7.32 9.28 -6.24
CA LEU A 41 -7.15 8.84 -4.86
C LEU A 41 -8.00 9.66 -3.87
N PHE A 42 -8.01 10.99 -4.03
CA PHE A 42 -8.66 11.93 -3.11
C PHE A 42 -10.17 12.11 -3.36
N VAL A 43 -10.87 11.07 -3.83
CA VAL A 43 -12.34 11.09 -3.88
C VAL A 43 -12.92 10.85 -2.48
N PRO A 44 -14.10 11.42 -2.15
CA PRO A 44 -14.61 11.44 -0.78
C PRO A 44 -14.70 10.06 -0.11
N TRP A 45 -15.15 9.03 -0.83
CA TRP A 45 -15.33 7.70 -0.25
C TRP A 45 -14.00 6.97 0.01
N LYS A 46 -12.98 7.18 -0.82
CA LYS A 46 -11.64 6.61 -0.57
C LYS A 46 -11.00 7.27 0.63
N LEU A 47 -11.18 8.58 0.77
CA LEU A 47 -10.74 9.31 1.96
C LEU A 47 -11.48 8.87 3.21
N ALA A 48 -12.80 8.68 3.15
CA ALA A 48 -13.58 8.20 4.28
C ALA A 48 -13.16 6.79 4.72
N THR A 49 -13.02 5.86 3.76
CA THR A 49 -12.58 4.48 4.06
C THR A 49 -11.13 4.44 4.57
N PHE A 50 -10.25 5.26 4.02
CA PHE A 50 -8.89 5.47 4.54
C PHE A 50 -8.91 6.02 5.96
N ALA A 51 -9.67 7.09 6.24
CA ALA A 51 -9.72 7.69 7.56
C ALA A 51 -10.21 6.70 8.61
N ILE A 52 -11.27 5.94 8.31
CA ILE A 52 -11.79 4.89 9.20
C ILE A 52 -10.72 3.83 9.46
N ALA A 53 -10.07 3.32 8.40
CA ALA A 53 -9.05 2.29 8.53
C ALA A 53 -7.80 2.79 9.29
N ALA A 54 -7.29 3.97 8.96
CA ALA A 54 -6.11 4.56 9.58
C ALA A 54 -6.36 4.90 11.05
N ILE A 55 -7.49 5.51 11.39
CA ILE A 55 -7.86 5.79 12.78
C ILE A 55 -8.02 4.48 13.56
N GLY A 56 -8.72 3.49 12.98
CA GLY A 56 -8.89 2.18 13.61
C GLY A 56 -7.57 1.48 13.89
N LEU A 57 -6.70 1.37 12.88
CA LEU A 57 -5.38 0.74 13.01
C LEU A 57 -4.49 1.47 14.01
N THR A 58 -4.37 2.79 13.89
CA THR A 58 -3.53 3.60 14.78
C THR A 58 -4.01 3.53 16.23
N LEU A 59 -5.33 3.55 16.47
CA LEU A 59 -5.85 3.48 17.83
C LEU A 59 -5.71 2.08 18.43
N VAL A 60 -5.87 1.02 17.62
CA VAL A 60 -5.80 -0.36 18.11
C VAL A 60 -4.35 -0.82 18.33
N ALA A 61 -3.40 -0.39 17.51
CA ALA A 61 -2.02 -0.88 17.50
C ALA A 61 -1.39 -1.05 18.91
N PRO A 62 -1.47 -0.08 19.83
CA PRO A 62 -0.82 -0.20 21.14
C PRO A 62 -1.53 -1.14 22.12
N TYR A 63 -2.77 -1.52 21.84
CA TYR A 63 -3.56 -2.44 22.67
C TYR A 63 -3.41 -3.90 22.25
N THR A 64 -2.59 -4.17 21.23
CA THR A 64 -2.43 -5.52 20.67
C THR A 64 -1.49 -6.43 21.45
N GLY A 65 -0.78 -5.88 22.44
CA GLY A 65 0.26 -6.58 23.17
C GLY A 65 1.54 -6.83 22.35
N ASP A 66 1.57 -6.45 21.06
CA ASP A 66 2.78 -6.49 20.25
C ASP A 66 3.66 -5.26 20.55
N PRO A 67 4.86 -5.42 21.14
CA PRO A 67 5.73 -4.29 21.49
C PRO A 67 6.31 -3.59 20.26
N THR A 68 6.17 -4.19 19.08
CA THR A 68 6.65 -3.62 17.84
C THR A 68 5.63 -2.70 17.20
N TRP A 69 4.35 -2.81 17.55
CA TRP A 69 3.29 -2.03 16.92
C TRP A 69 2.85 -0.85 17.80
N ASP A 70 2.98 0.36 17.28
CA ASP A 70 2.67 1.58 18.03
C ASP A 70 1.88 2.62 17.20
N TYR A 71 1.64 3.79 17.79
CA TYR A 71 0.91 4.85 17.09
C TYR A 71 1.66 5.38 15.87
N VAL A 72 2.99 5.38 15.88
CA VAL A 72 3.83 6.01 14.87
C VAL A 72 3.86 5.14 13.63
N ASP A 73 4.19 3.86 13.77
CA ASP A 73 4.29 2.94 12.64
C ASP A 73 2.93 2.64 11.99
N ALA A 74 1.90 2.38 12.79
CA ALA A 74 0.54 2.22 12.29
C ALA A 74 0.09 3.43 11.45
N THR A 75 0.45 4.64 11.87
CA THR A 75 0.08 5.88 11.17
C THR A 75 0.82 6.01 9.84
N PHE A 76 2.16 5.96 9.83
CA PHE A 76 2.88 6.18 8.58
C PHE A 76 2.65 5.02 7.59
N MET A 77 2.53 3.78 8.05
CA MET A 77 2.26 2.64 7.17
C MET A 77 0.86 2.74 6.54
N SER A 78 -0.14 3.19 7.30
CA SER A 78 -1.48 3.44 6.77
C SER A 78 -1.46 4.51 5.67
N VAL A 79 -0.72 5.60 5.89
CA VAL A 79 -0.56 6.68 4.90
C VAL A 79 0.17 6.17 3.65
N LEU A 80 1.29 5.45 3.81
CA LEU A 80 2.04 4.88 2.68
C LEU A 80 1.18 3.88 1.89
N THR A 81 0.37 3.09 2.58
CA THR A 81 -0.58 2.15 1.96
C THR A 81 -1.62 2.88 1.13
N PHE A 82 -2.23 3.94 1.68
CA PHE A 82 -3.20 4.75 0.93
C PHE A 82 -2.61 5.40 -0.32
N LEU A 83 -1.41 5.98 -0.18
CA LEU A 83 -0.76 6.67 -1.29
C LEU A 83 -0.24 5.71 -2.36
N GLY A 84 0.24 4.51 -2.00
CA GLY A 84 0.95 3.62 -2.90
C GLY A 84 0.13 2.43 -3.43
N ALA A 85 -0.67 1.78 -2.57
CA ALA A 85 -1.25 0.47 -2.88
C ALA A 85 -2.12 0.46 -4.15
N PRO A 86 -2.99 1.44 -4.39
CA PRO A 86 -3.82 1.42 -5.60
C PRO A 86 -2.98 1.47 -6.87
N TRP A 87 -1.93 2.28 -6.88
CA TRP A 87 -1.01 2.36 -8.01
C TRP A 87 -0.22 1.07 -8.20
N VAL A 88 0.37 0.53 -7.12
CA VAL A 88 1.15 -0.71 -7.19
C VAL A 88 0.32 -1.85 -7.80
N ILE A 89 -0.89 -2.09 -7.30
CA ILE A 89 -1.73 -3.20 -7.77
C ILE A 89 -2.07 -3.05 -9.26
N GLY A 90 -2.39 -1.84 -9.71
CA GLY A 90 -2.65 -1.64 -11.14
C GLY A 90 -1.39 -1.75 -12.01
N VAL A 91 -0.21 -1.34 -11.51
CA VAL A 91 1.07 -1.57 -12.22
C VAL A 91 1.34 -3.06 -12.35
N LEU A 92 1.22 -3.85 -11.28
CA LEU A 92 1.41 -5.30 -11.31
C LEU A 92 0.50 -5.94 -12.37
N TYR A 93 -0.79 -5.62 -12.33
CA TYR A 93 -1.75 -6.13 -13.31
C TYR A 93 -1.36 -5.74 -14.75
N LEU A 94 -1.05 -4.47 -14.99
CA LEU A 94 -0.73 -3.98 -16.33
C LEU A 94 0.61 -4.50 -16.85
N THR A 95 1.60 -4.72 -15.99
CA THR A 95 2.87 -5.37 -16.35
C THR A 95 2.67 -6.84 -16.71
N VAL A 96 1.85 -7.59 -15.96
CA VAL A 96 1.45 -8.96 -16.34
C VAL A 96 0.75 -8.97 -17.70
N LYS A 97 -0.06 -7.94 -18.01
CA LYS A 97 -0.66 -7.73 -19.33
C LYS A 97 0.31 -7.16 -20.38
N ARG A 98 1.59 -7.01 -20.07
CA ARG A 98 2.66 -6.46 -20.94
C ARG A 98 2.37 -5.04 -21.45
N LYS A 99 1.61 -4.25 -20.70
CA LYS A 99 1.21 -2.88 -21.05
C LYS A 99 2.09 -1.80 -20.43
N LEU A 100 2.95 -2.16 -19.47
CA LEU A 100 3.84 -1.23 -18.79
C LEU A 100 5.29 -1.74 -18.82
N PRO A 101 6.26 -0.81 -18.86
CA PRO A 101 7.67 -1.17 -18.90
C PRO A 101 8.21 -1.60 -17.53
N LEU A 102 9.27 -2.41 -17.51
CA LEU A 102 9.88 -2.97 -16.29
C LEU A 102 10.32 -1.93 -15.24
N PRO A 103 10.79 -0.72 -15.57
CA PRO A 103 11.10 0.28 -14.56
C PRO A 103 9.91 0.65 -13.67
N GLN A 104 8.68 0.63 -14.20
CA GLN A 104 7.49 0.88 -13.39
C GLN A 104 7.21 -0.27 -12.43
N LEU A 105 7.39 -1.52 -12.89
CA LEU A 105 7.28 -2.69 -12.02
C LEU A 105 8.30 -2.63 -10.89
N TYR A 106 9.56 -2.32 -11.19
CA TYR A 106 10.61 -2.21 -10.19
C TYR A 106 10.27 -1.18 -9.10
N VAL A 107 9.84 0.02 -9.51
CA VAL A 107 9.41 1.07 -8.58
C VAL A 107 8.19 0.64 -7.77
N ALA A 108 7.22 -0.05 -8.38
CA ALA A 108 6.05 -0.57 -7.68
C ALA A 108 6.40 -1.62 -6.62
N LEU A 109 7.33 -2.54 -6.92
CA LEU A 109 7.80 -3.52 -5.96
C LEU A 109 8.58 -2.87 -4.80
N CYS A 110 9.43 -1.88 -5.09
CA CYS A 110 10.11 -1.12 -4.04
C CYS A 110 9.13 -0.35 -3.15
N LEU A 111 8.14 0.31 -3.75
CA LEU A 111 7.12 1.05 -3.00
C LEU A 111 6.25 0.13 -2.14
N TRP A 112 5.89 -1.05 -2.65
CA TRP A 112 5.19 -2.07 -1.88
C TRP A 112 6.04 -2.50 -0.69
N MET A 113 7.26 -3.00 -0.93
CA MET A 113 8.12 -3.49 0.14
C MET A 113 8.46 -2.42 1.17
N PHE A 114 8.66 -1.17 0.73
CA PHE A 114 8.88 -0.05 1.63
C PHE A 114 7.68 0.22 2.52
N SER A 115 6.47 0.23 1.95
CA SER A 115 5.24 0.46 2.70
C SER A 115 4.85 -0.69 3.61
N ALA A 116 5.06 -1.94 3.18
CA ALA A 116 4.60 -3.12 3.90
C ALA A 116 5.64 -3.63 4.92
N SER A 117 6.93 -3.31 4.76
CA SER A 117 7.99 -3.82 5.65
C SER A 117 9.07 -2.81 5.96
N TRP A 118 9.81 -2.31 4.96
CA TRP A 118 11.09 -1.64 5.24
C TRP A 118 10.96 -0.35 6.03
N SER A 119 9.86 0.40 5.88
CA SER A 119 9.62 1.59 6.70
C SER A 119 9.38 1.26 8.17
N TYR A 120 8.64 0.19 8.46
CA TYR A 120 8.45 -0.36 9.81
C TYR A 120 9.75 -0.89 10.39
N ASP A 121 10.50 -1.70 9.62
CA ASP A 121 11.76 -2.27 10.10
C ASP A 121 12.79 -1.18 10.38
N LEU A 122 12.85 -0.14 9.52
CA LEU A 122 13.72 1.02 9.71
C LEU A 122 13.33 1.81 10.95
N TYR A 123 12.04 2.05 11.16
CA TYR A 123 11.54 2.73 12.35
C TYR A 123 11.95 2.01 13.63
N LEU A 124 11.72 0.70 13.70
CA LEU A 124 12.09 -0.11 14.87
C LEU A 124 13.59 -0.17 15.08
N LEU A 125 14.37 -0.25 14.01
CA LEU A 125 15.82 -0.19 14.10
C LEU A 125 16.30 1.12 14.72
N LEU A 126 15.69 2.25 14.36
CA LEU A 126 16.02 3.56 14.90
C LEU A 126 15.52 3.73 16.34
N ARG A 127 14.33 3.21 16.65
CA ARG A 127 13.69 3.30 17.98
C ARG A 127 14.38 2.41 19.01
N ASP A 128 14.62 1.15 18.66
CA ASP A 128 15.03 0.10 19.59
C ASP A 128 16.52 -0.28 19.44
N GLY A 129 17.22 0.28 18.45
CA GLY A 129 18.63 0.00 18.17
C GLY A 129 18.90 -1.40 17.60
N LYS A 130 17.84 -2.19 17.34
CA LYS A 130 17.91 -3.55 16.82
C LYS A 130 16.91 -3.77 15.70
N TYR A 131 17.27 -4.64 14.75
CA TYR A 131 16.33 -5.06 13.71
C TYR A 131 15.29 -6.00 14.32
N THR A 132 14.01 -5.83 13.96
CA THR A 132 12.91 -6.64 14.51
C THR A 132 13.04 -8.10 14.12
N GLU A 133 12.74 -9.02 15.04
CA GLU A 133 12.70 -10.46 14.77
C GLU A 133 11.46 -10.83 13.93
N LEU A 134 10.44 -9.97 13.94
CA LEU A 134 9.18 -10.17 13.21
C LEU A 134 9.24 -9.71 11.75
N TRP A 135 10.40 -9.27 11.25
CA TRP A 135 10.53 -8.69 9.90
C TRP A 135 9.97 -9.60 8.80
N LEU A 136 10.25 -10.92 8.90
CA LEU A 136 9.85 -11.87 7.87
C LEU A 136 8.35 -12.16 7.89
N ILE A 137 7.72 -12.21 9.07
CA ILE A 137 6.28 -12.44 9.19
C ILE A 137 5.47 -11.17 8.92
N ASN A 138 6.07 -10.00 9.12
CA ASN A 138 5.48 -8.72 8.78
C ASN A 138 5.27 -8.59 7.26
N ILE A 139 6.23 -9.01 6.44
CA ILE A 139 6.13 -8.94 4.97
C ILE A 139 4.81 -9.54 4.44
N PRO A 140 4.47 -10.83 4.66
CA PRO A 140 3.23 -11.41 4.16
C PRO A 140 1.98 -10.81 4.83
N THR A 141 2.02 -10.56 6.15
CA THR A 141 0.89 -10.02 6.90
C THR A 141 0.49 -8.64 6.39
N SER A 142 1.45 -7.72 6.33
CA SER A 142 1.25 -6.37 5.81
C SER A 142 0.98 -6.37 4.31
N SER A 143 1.52 -7.32 3.54
CA SER A 143 1.23 -7.45 2.11
C SER A 143 -0.21 -7.83 1.81
N ILE A 144 -0.85 -8.68 2.63
CA ILE A 144 -2.27 -9.03 2.47
C ILE A 144 -3.15 -7.77 2.64
N LEU A 145 -2.85 -6.96 3.65
CA LEU A 145 -3.53 -5.68 3.87
C LEU A 145 -3.27 -4.70 2.74
N TYR A 146 -2.02 -4.58 2.30
CA TYR A 146 -1.62 -3.70 1.21
C TYR A 146 -2.33 -4.05 -0.10
N ILE A 147 -2.37 -5.34 -0.47
CA ILE A 147 -3.09 -5.80 -1.67
C ILE A 147 -4.58 -5.55 -1.53
N SER A 148 -5.18 -5.88 -0.39
CA SER A 148 -6.61 -5.69 -0.14
C SER A 148 -7.01 -4.22 -0.26
N ALA A 149 -6.21 -3.33 0.31
CA ALA A 149 -6.40 -1.88 0.21
C ALA A 149 -6.23 -1.38 -1.23
N GLY A 150 -5.20 -1.87 -1.94
CA GLY A 150 -4.98 -1.55 -3.34
C GLY A 150 -6.12 -2.00 -4.25
N LEU A 151 -6.72 -3.18 -4.00
CA LEU A 151 -7.91 -3.66 -4.71
C LEU A 151 -9.14 -2.83 -4.37
N LEU A 152 -9.41 -2.60 -3.07
CA LEU A 152 -10.53 -1.80 -2.57
C LEU A 152 -10.56 -0.41 -3.23
N TRP A 153 -9.45 0.33 -3.18
CA TRP A 153 -9.38 1.68 -3.73
C TRP A 153 -9.19 1.73 -5.26
N ASN A 154 -9.09 0.57 -5.91
CA ASN A 154 -9.27 0.44 -7.36
C ASN A 154 -10.68 0.03 -7.75
N LEU A 155 -11.59 -0.29 -6.82
CA LEU A 155 -12.98 -0.55 -7.18
C LEU A 155 -13.61 0.67 -7.83
N ASP A 156 -14.37 0.39 -8.88
CA ASP A 156 -14.96 1.38 -9.74
C ASP A 156 -16.28 0.85 -10.32
N TRP A 157 -17.15 1.76 -10.71
CA TRP A 157 -18.36 1.46 -11.45
C TRP A 157 -18.34 2.19 -12.79
N ARG A 158 -18.62 1.48 -13.88
CA ARG A 158 -18.70 2.04 -15.23
C ARG A 158 -20.03 1.73 -15.89
N LYS A 159 -20.61 2.74 -16.56
CA LYS A 159 -21.87 2.60 -17.30
C LYS A 159 -21.69 1.58 -18.42
N GLY A 160 -22.55 0.57 -18.45
CA GLY A 160 -22.50 -0.53 -19.42
C GLY A 160 -21.56 -1.69 -19.07
N ARG A 161 -20.74 -1.57 -18.01
CA ARG A 161 -19.84 -2.64 -17.55
C ARG A 161 -20.13 -3.10 -16.11
N GLY A 162 -20.68 -2.23 -15.28
CA GLY A 162 -20.94 -2.52 -13.86
C GLY A 162 -19.71 -2.30 -12.99
N ALA A 163 -19.60 -3.08 -11.90
CA ALA A 163 -18.47 -3.05 -11.00
C ALA A 163 -17.22 -3.65 -11.67
N THR A 164 -16.09 -2.96 -11.56
CA THR A 164 -14.82 -3.30 -12.21
C THR A 164 -13.67 -2.78 -11.36
N PHE A 165 -12.44 -3.14 -11.72
CA PHE A 165 -11.26 -2.45 -11.21
C PHE A 165 -10.83 -1.38 -12.21
N ALA A 166 -10.53 -0.19 -11.70
CA ALA A 166 -10.16 0.96 -12.50
C ALA A 166 -8.95 0.65 -13.42
N PHE A 167 -7.96 -0.13 -12.97
CA PHE A 167 -6.79 -0.52 -13.81
C PHE A 167 -7.13 -1.42 -15.00
N MET A 168 -8.34 -1.99 -15.04
CA MET A 168 -8.83 -2.75 -16.17
C MET A 168 -9.45 -1.85 -17.27
N GLU A 169 -9.65 -0.57 -16.97
CA GLU A 169 -10.20 0.40 -17.91
C GLU A 169 -9.11 1.12 -18.70
N LYS A 170 -9.42 1.50 -19.95
CA LYS A 170 -8.50 2.30 -20.79
C LYS A 170 -8.09 3.61 -20.11
N LYS A 171 -8.98 4.17 -19.28
CA LYS A 171 -8.78 5.41 -18.53
C LYS A 171 -8.70 5.14 -17.03
N TRP A 172 -7.72 4.33 -16.60
CA TRP A 172 -7.55 3.88 -15.22
C TRP A 172 -7.69 5.00 -14.17
N LEU A 173 -7.03 6.14 -14.37
CA LEU A 173 -7.00 7.22 -13.38
C LEU A 173 -8.19 8.19 -13.46
N VAL A 174 -9.30 7.79 -14.08
CA VAL A 174 -10.54 8.56 -14.03
C VAL A 174 -11.28 8.21 -12.75
N ALA A 175 -11.36 9.18 -11.85
CA ALA A 175 -12.01 9.07 -10.56
C ALA A 175 -13.51 8.76 -10.70
N SER A 176 -14.03 7.94 -9.77
CA SER A 176 -15.45 7.63 -9.67
C SER A 176 -15.93 7.85 -8.25
N THR A 177 -17.07 8.51 -8.12
CA THR A 177 -17.71 8.88 -6.85
C THR A 177 -18.82 7.89 -6.45
N GLU A 178 -19.07 6.86 -7.26
CA GLU A 178 -20.22 5.95 -7.13
C GLU A 178 -19.98 4.80 -6.13
N PHE A 179 -19.54 5.10 -4.91
CA PHE A 179 -19.21 4.07 -3.90
C PHE A 179 -20.37 3.12 -3.60
N LYS A 180 -21.60 3.63 -3.54
CA LYS A 180 -22.81 2.83 -3.28
C LYS A 180 -22.96 1.65 -4.24
N ARG A 181 -22.50 1.80 -5.49
CA ARG A 181 -22.62 0.76 -6.52
C ARG A 181 -21.55 -0.32 -6.43
N VAL A 182 -20.46 -0.06 -5.71
CA VAL A 182 -19.35 -1.01 -5.50
C VAL A 182 -19.28 -1.51 -4.06
N PHE A 183 -20.15 -1.05 -3.16
CA PHE A 183 -20.11 -1.35 -1.73
C PHE A 183 -20.04 -2.86 -1.44
N TRP A 184 -20.89 -3.66 -2.09
CA TRP A 184 -20.87 -5.12 -1.90
C TRP A 184 -19.58 -5.80 -2.35
N PHE A 185 -18.89 -5.23 -3.34
CA PHE A 185 -17.58 -5.68 -3.79
C PHE A 185 -16.45 -5.17 -2.89
N ALA A 186 -16.67 -4.05 -2.19
CA ALA A 186 -15.74 -3.50 -1.22
C ALA A 186 -15.72 -4.30 0.08
N LEU A 187 -16.86 -4.88 0.47
CA LEU A 187 -17.06 -5.55 1.76
C LEU A 187 -16.01 -6.64 2.05
N PRO A 188 -15.66 -7.56 1.13
CA PRO A 188 -14.65 -8.59 1.42
C PRO A 188 -13.29 -8.00 1.80
N PHE A 189 -12.85 -6.93 1.13
CA PHE A 189 -11.57 -6.27 1.43
C PHE A 189 -11.60 -5.55 2.78
N MET A 190 -12.74 -4.95 3.13
CA MET A 190 -12.96 -4.33 4.44
C MET A 190 -12.98 -5.36 5.57
N VAL A 191 -13.60 -6.53 5.33
CA VAL A 191 -13.64 -7.63 6.30
C VAL A 191 -12.24 -8.19 6.53
N ILE A 192 -11.42 -8.38 5.48
CA ILE A 192 -10.02 -8.81 5.64
C ILE A 192 -9.25 -7.83 6.54
N ALA A 193 -9.38 -6.52 6.30
CA ALA A 193 -8.74 -5.52 7.14
C ALA A 193 -9.25 -5.56 8.58
N ALA A 194 -10.57 -5.68 8.78
CA ALA A 194 -11.17 -5.75 10.11
C ALA A 194 -10.73 -7.00 10.88
N VAL A 195 -10.72 -8.17 10.23
CA VAL A 195 -10.28 -9.44 10.84
C VAL A 195 -8.80 -9.37 11.21
N ALA A 196 -7.96 -8.79 10.35
CA ALA A 196 -6.55 -8.62 10.67
C ALA A 196 -6.34 -7.76 11.92
N VAL A 197 -7.14 -6.71 12.10
CA VAL A 197 -7.09 -5.87 13.31
C VAL A 197 -7.65 -6.60 14.53
N LEU A 198 -8.79 -7.28 14.39
CA LEU A 198 -9.44 -7.99 15.48
C LEU A 198 -8.63 -9.19 15.97
N TYR A 199 -7.87 -9.85 15.10
CA TYR A 199 -6.98 -10.94 15.49
C TYR A 199 -5.98 -10.52 16.57
N PHE A 200 -5.54 -9.27 16.55
CA PHE A 200 -4.62 -8.75 17.56
C PHE A 200 -5.30 -8.29 18.86
N LEU A 201 -6.64 -8.36 18.95
CA LEU A 201 -7.42 -7.97 20.13
C LEU A 201 -7.94 -9.17 20.94
N ILE A 202 -7.69 -10.40 20.48
CA ILE A 202 -8.14 -11.67 21.08
C ILE A 202 -6.93 -12.44 21.57
#